data_AF-A0A2I0QC92-F1
#
_entry.id   AF-A0A2I0QC92-F1
#
_cell.length_a   1.000
_cell.length_b   1.000
_cell.length_c   1.000
_cell.angle_alpha   90.00
_cell.angle_beta   90.00
_cell.angle_gamma   90.00
#
_symmetry.space_group_name_H-M   'P 1'
#
loop_
_entity.id
_entity.type
_entity.pdbx_description
1 polymer ?
#
loop_
_entity_poly.entity_id
_entity_poly.type
_entity_poly.pdbx_seq_one_letter_code
_entity_poly.pdbx_strand_id
1 'polypeptide(L)'
;MKKPTPIIPLFKKFIKDTETGKRLKKNGEKIKEGSIDNYKYVLNNLTKFSIETGLELRICNASKLNKREYTSEKNYWKKFYKNYTSYLYKNGCYDNYVGNNIKIIRTFFNYLKNDIDFQTGDFQRLFYVRNEEIEILVLSPEQLKFLIHNKGFEEGLTSSLKRIKDIFVFGCTTGLRFSDIFLLTNKNFEQQKDDWYLKLKSKKTKTFSYIKLPDYAISIYQKAKPKTNNGLVFKKIALINFNKHLKSIGEKANFTAPIEFSREKQGFTKNNKSSAKIQYRFCDKMSSHMMRRTAITTLLILGMPEHLVRKISGHSYNSNSFNRYVHYAQSYMDKEIEKVHVKLETYD
;
A
#
# COMPACT_ATOMS: atom_id res chain seq x y z
N MET A 1 -22.94 34.70 -19.39
CA MET A 1 -22.51 35.41 -18.17
C MET A 1 -21.96 34.40 -17.18
N LYS A 2 -20.70 34.57 -16.77
CA LYS A 2 -20.00 33.70 -15.81
C LYS A 2 -20.79 33.56 -14.49
N LYS A 3 -21.32 32.36 -14.22
CA LYS A 3 -21.97 32.01 -12.96
C LYS A 3 -21.12 31.00 -12.20
N PRO A 4 -20.50 31.38 -11.06
CA PRO A 4 -19.73 30.45 -10.24
C PRO A 4 -20.64 29.55 -9.41
N THR A 5 -20.21 28.32 -9.19
CA THR A 5 -20.86 27.34 -8.30
C THR A 5 -19.84 26.86 -7.28
N PRO A 6 -20.15 26.88 -5.96
CA PRO A 6 -19.22 26.40 -4.93
C PRO A 6 -18.89 24.90 -5.09
N ILE A 7 -17.62 24.54 -4.92
CA ILE A 7 -17.16 23.15 -5.06
C ILE A 7 -17.57 22.27 -3.89
N ILE A 8 -17.52 22.78 -2.66
CA ILE A 8 -17.71 21.96 -1.46
C ILE A 8 -19.09 21.25 -1.46
N PRO A 9 -20.22 21.91 -1.77
CA PRO A 9 -21.52 21.23 -1.91
C PRO A 9 -21.54 20.18 -3.03
N LEU A 10 -20.95 20.49 -4.20
CA LEU A 10 -20.87 19.55 -5.32
C LEU A 10 -20.05 18.31 -4.96
N PHE A 11 -18.96 18.48 -4.22
CA PHE A 11 -18.10 17.39 -3.78
C PHE A 11 -18.80 16.52 -2.72
N LYS A 12 -19.59 17.12 -1.81
CA LYS A 12 -20.47 16.37 -0.90
C LYS A 12 -21.49 15.53 -1.68
N LYS A 13 -22.09 16.08 -2.74
CA LYS A 13 -22.98 15.32 -3.64
C LYS A 13 -22.25 14.16 -4.32
N PHE A 14 -21.04 14.39 -4.83
CA PHE A 14 -20.18 13.34 -5.41
C PHE A 14 -19.94 12.17 -4.43
N ILE A 15 -19.69 12.46 -3.16
CA ILE A 15 -19.54 11.43 -2.13
C ILE A 15 -20.87 10.71 -1.89
N LYS A 16 -21.97 11.45 -1.69
CA LYS A 16 -23.30 10.89 -1.44
C LYS A 16 -23.78 9.99 -2.58
N ASP A 17 -23.59 10.40 -3.82
CA ASP A 17 -23.98 9.62 -5.00
C ASP A 17 -23.10 8.36 -5.13
N THR A 18 -21.85 8.41 -4.67
CA THR A 18 -21.01 7.22 -4.55
C THR A 18 -21.48 6.28 -3.42
N GLU A 19 -21.82 6.81 -2.25
CA GLU A 19 -22.28 6.03 -1.08
C GLU A 19 -23.61 5.32 -1.34
N THR A 20 -24.56 6.02 -1.97
CA THR A 20 -25.87 5.47 -2.33
C THR A 20 -25.79 4.46 -3.48
N GLY A 21 -24.67 4.40 -4.19
CA GLY A 21 -24.49 3.54 -5.37
C GLY A 21 -25.11 4.10 -6.65
N LYS A 22 -25.52 5.37 -6.67
CA LYS A 22 -25.87 6.07 -7.91
C LYS A 22 -24.67 6.16 -8.84
N ARG A 23 -23.49 6.36 -8.27
CA ARG A 23 -22.21 6.32 -8.99
C ARG A 23 -21.54 4.97 -8.81
N LEU A 24 -21.37 4.25 -9.92
CA LEU A 24 -20.79 2.92 -9.98
C LEU A 24 -19.40 2.95 -10.63
N LYS A 25 -18.68 1.84 -10.51
CA LYS A 25 -17.51 1.60 -11.35
C LYS A 25 -17.94 1.38 -12.80
N LYS A 26 -16.99 1.45 -13.74
CA LYS A 26 -17.22 1.15 -15.16
C LYS A 26 -17.82 -0.24 -15.41
N ASN A 27 -17.56 -1.20 -14.52
CA ASN A 27 -18.11 -2.55 -14.60
C ASN A 27 -19.44 -2.72 -13.83
N GLY A 28 -20.10 -1.63 -13.43
CA GLY A 28 -21.37 -1.65 -12.71
C GLY A 28 -21.27 -1.97 -11.21
N GLU A 29 -20.11 -2.36 -10.70
CA GLU A 29 -19.98 -2.64 -9.26
C GLU A 29 -19.98 -1.36 -8.43
N LYS A 30 -20.52 -1.45 -7.20
CA LYS A 30 -20.38 -0.38 -6.20
C LYS A 30 -18.91 -0.09 -5.89
N ILE A 31 -18.62 1.19 -5.72
CA ILE A 31 -17.31 1.66 -5.27
C ILE A 31 -17.11 1.24 -3.81
N LYS A 32 -15.91 0.73 -3.49
CA LYS A 32 -15.61 0.18 -2.17
C LYS A 32 -15.51 1.29 -1.12
N GLU A 33 -15.92 1.00 0.12
CA GLU A 33 -15.88 1.94 1.26
C GLU A 33 -14.52 2.62 1.42
N GLY A 34 -13.41 1.87 1.36
CA GLY A 34 -12.08 2.48 1.47
C GLY A 34 -11.74 3.50 0.37
N SER A 35 -12.40 3.46 -0.79
CA SER A 35 -12.29 4.52 -1.80
C SER A 35 -13.13 5.75 -1.44
N ILE A 36 -14.29 5.54 -0.81
CA ILE A 36 -15.17 6.61 -0.31
C ILE A 36 -14.48 7.36 0.84
N ASP A 37 -13.79 6.65 1.75
CA ASP A 37 -13.01 7.26 2.82
C ASP A 37 -11.93 8.19 2.25
N ASN A 38 -11.25 7.78 1.18
CA ASN A 38 -10.31 8.64 0.47
C ASN A 38 -10.98 9.90 -0.09
N TYR A 39 -12.20 9.81 -0.60
CA TYR A 39 -12.95 10.99 -1.07
C TYR A 39 -13.28 11.93 0.10
N LYS A 40 -13.68 11.39 1.26
CA LYS A 40 -13.92 12.17 2.48
C LYS A 40 -12.65 12.88 2.97
N TYR A 41 -11.50 12.22 2.95
CA TYR A 41 -10.22 12.84 3.29
C TYR A 41 -9.87 14.01 2.35
N VAL A 42 -10.08 13.84 1.04
CA VAL A 42 -9.84 14.92 0.07
C VAL A 42 -10.80 16.08 0.28
N LEU A 43 -12.07 15.82 0.54
CA LEU A 43 -13.05 16.86 0.89
C LEU A 43 -12.58 17.65 2.13
N ASN A 44 -12.16 16.96 3.18
CA ASN A 44 -11.64 17.62 4.39
C ASN A 44 -10.42 18.50 4.07
N ASN A 45 -9.48 18.01 3.25
CA ASN A 45 -8.32 18.79 2.84
C ASN A 45 -8.70 20.03 2.02
N LEU A 46 -9.68 19.92 1.10
CA LEU A 46 -10.19 21.04 0.32
C LEU A 46 -10.88 22.09 1.21
N THR A 47 -11.67 21.64 2.19
CA THR A 47 -12.32 22.52 3.17
C THR A 47 -11.29 23.27 4.02
N LYS A 48 -10.31 22.56 4.59
CA LYS A 48 -9.23 23.20 5.37
C LYS A 48 -8.43 24.20 4.54
N PHE A 49 -8.06 23.82 3.32
CA PHE A 49 -7.38 24.72 2.39
C PHE A 49 -8.21 25.99 2.12
N SER A 50 -9.52 25.85 1.87
CA SER A 50 -10.42 26.97 1.60
C SER A 50 -10.51 27.92 2.81
N ILE A 51 -10.62 27.38 4.02
CA ILE A 51 -10.68 28.16 5.27
C ILE A 51 -9.35 28.88 5.52
N GLU A 52 -8.23 28.15 5.50
CA GLU A 52 -6.91 28.70 5.85
C GLU A 52 -6.39 29.74 4.84
N THR A 53 -6.82 29.65 3.58
CA THR A 53 -6.42 30.61 2.54
C THR A 53 -7.44 31.72 2.30
N GLY A 54 -8.61 31.65 2.92
CA GLY A 54 -9.75 32.53 2.63
C GLY A 54 -10.28 32.42 1.19
N LEU A 55 -9.83 31.41 0.43
CA LEU A 55 -10.20 31.24 -0.97
C LEU A 55 -11.43 30.35 -1.08
N GLU A 56 -12.54 30.92 -1.55
CA GLU A 56 -13.73 30.13 -1.86
C GLU A 56 -13.51 29.31 -3.14
N LEU A 57 -13.55 27.99 -3.01
CA LEU A 57 -13.39 27.08 -4.12
C LEU A 57 -14.66 27.02 -4.97
N ARG A 58 -14.53 27.36 -6.26
CA ARG A 58 -15.66 27.45 -7.18
C ARG A 58 -15.35 26.89 -8.57
N ILE A 59 -16.39 26.50 -9.29
CA ILE A 59 -16.31 26.08 -10.69
C ILE A 59 -17.39 26.78 -11.52
N CYS A 60 -17.09 27.08 -12.78
CA CYS A 60 -18.06 27.64 -13.74
C CYS A 60 -18.34 26.62 -14.85
N ASN A 61 -19.57 26.61 -15.36
CA ASN A 61 -19.93 25.78 -16.50
C ASN A 61 -19.29 26.36 -17.78
N ALA A 62 -18.31 25.65 -18.32
CA ALA A 62 -17.47 26.10 -19.43
C ALA A 62 -18.25 26.34 -20.73
N SER A 63 -19.37 25.64 -20.96
CA SER A 63 -20.22 25.84 -22.14
C SER A 63 -20.88 27.23 -22.18
N LYS A 64 -20.96 27.91 -21.04
CA LYS A 64 -21.61 29.23 -20.89
C LYS A 64 -20.62 30.39 -20.87
N LEU A 65 -19.34 30.13 -21.12
CA LEU A 65 -18.27 31.12 -21.04
C LEU A 65 -17.90 31.62 -22.43
N ASN A 66 -17.66 32.93 -22.54
CA ASN A 66 -16.96 33.47 -23.70
C ASN A 66 -15.45 33.19 -23.65
N LYS A 67 -14.72 33.50 -24.73
CA LYS A 67 -13.27 33.22 -24.84
C LYS A 67 -12.43 33.86 -23.72
N ARG A 68 -12.76 35.09 -23.32
CA ARG A 68 -12.05 35.81 -22.23
C ARG A 68 -12.34 35.15 -20.88
N GLU A 69 -13.61 34.85 -20.59
CA GLU A 69 -14.04 34.17 -19.37
C GLU A 69 -13.41 32.77 -19.26
N TYR A 70 -13.38 31.99 -20.35
CA TYR A 70 -12.76 30.67 -20.40
C TYR A 70 -11.26 30.73 -20.08
N THR A 71 -10.55 31.71 -20.63
CA THR A 71 -9.12 31.93 -20.36
C THR A 71 -8.88 32.31 -18.89
N SER A 72 -9.75 33.16 -18.33
CA SER A 72 -9.75 33.49 -16.90
C SER A 72 -9.95 32.24 -16.03
N GLU A 73 -10.88 31.36 -16.39
CA GLU A 73 -11.13 30.10 -15.69
C GLU A 73 -9.96 29.11 -15.77
N LYS A 74 -9.36 28.98 -16.95
CA LYS A 74 -8.13 28.17 -17.13
C LYS A 74 -7.02 28.64 -16.18
N ASN A 75 -6.84 29.95 -16.06
CA ASN A 75 -5.84 30.55 -15.16
C ASN A 75 -6.19 30.35 -13.68
N TYR A 76 -7.47 30.44 -13.31
CA TYR A 76 -7.93 30.12 -11.96
C TYR A 76 -7.55 28.68 -11.58
N TRP A 77 -7.83 27.69 -12.44
CA TRP A 77 -7.51 26.29 -12.17
C TRP A 77 -6.01 25.99 -12.14
N LYS A 78 -5.22 26.66 -12.98
CA LYS A 78 -3.75 26.60 -12.91
C LYS A 78 -3.22 27.10 -11.57
N LYS A 79 -3.75 28.23 -11.07
CA LYS A 79 -3.39 28.79 -9.75
C LYS A 79 -3.85 27.89 -8.62
N PHE A 80 -5.08 27.37 -8.68
CA PHE A 80 -5.60 26.41 -7.69
C PHE A 80 -4.67 25.21 -7.53
N TYR A 81 -4.29 24.56 -8.65
CA TYR A 81 -3.41 23.40 -8.61
C TYR A 81 -2.07 23.70 -7.91
N LYS A 82 -1.42 24.81 -8.29
CA LYS A 82 -0.16 25.23 -7.68
C LYS A 82 -0.34 25.51 -6.18
N ASN A 83 -1.35 26.28 -5.81
CA ASN A 83 -1.55 26.70 -4.42
C ASN A 83 -1.96 25.52 -3.51
N TYR A 84 -2.86 24.66 -3.98
CA TYR A 84 -3.34 23.51 -3.22
C TYR A 84 -2.25 22.45 -3.02
N THR A 85 -1.47 22.15 -4.06
CA THR A 85 -0.34 21.22 -3.90
C THR A 85 0.73 21.80 -2.96
N SER A 86 1.10 23.08 -3.10
CA SER A 86 2.01 23.77 -2.18
C SER A 86 1.51 23.75 -0.73
N TYR A 87 0.22 23.95 -0.51
CA TYR A 87 -0.41 23.80 0.81
C TYR A 87 -0.19 22.40 1.40
N LEU A 88 -0.47 21.34 0.64
CA LEU A 88 -0.26 19.97 1.11
C LEU A 88 1.21 19.69 1.45
N TYR A 89 2.14 20.16 0.62
CA TYR A 89 3.59 20.00 0.88
C TYR A 89 4.06 20.75 2.12
N LYS A 90 3.56 21.97 2.34
CA LYS A 90 3.81 22.78 3.55
C LYS A 90 3.34 22.04 4.80
N ASN A 91 2.22 21.32 4.70
CA ASN A 91 1.67 20.46 5.75
C ASN A 91 2.35 19.07 5.84
N GLY A 92 3.57 18.94 5.33
CA GLY A 92 4.37 17.73 5.52
C GLY A 92 4.09 16.58 4.56
N CYS A 93 3.13 16.72 3.64
CA CYS A 93 2.77 15.64 2.70
C CYS A 93 3.87 15.37 1.67
N TYR A 94 3.84 14.16 1.08
CA TYR A 94 4.75 13.68 0.06
C TYR A 94 4.02 13.37 -1.26
N ASP A 95 4.77 13.17 -2.33
CA ASP A 95 4.26 13.08 -3.70
C ASP A 95 3.14 12.05 -3.89
N ASN A 96 3.24 10.86 -3.30
CA ASN A 96 2.17 9.86 -3.40
C ASN A 96 0.85 10.31 -2.77
N TYR A 97 0.90 11.03 -1.63
CA TYR A 97 -0.31 11.54 -0.99
C TYR A 97 -0.91 12.71 -1.77
N VAL A 98 -0.06 13.65 -2.20
CA VAL A 98 -0.47 14.80 -3.02
C VAL A 98 -1.07 14.33 -4.35
N GLY A 99 -0.39 13.42 -5.03
CA GLY A 99 -0.87 12.79 -6.25
C GLY A 99 -2.22 12.10 -6.08
N ASN A 100 -2.44 11.38 -4.98
CA ASN A 100 -3.73 10.76 -4.70
C ASN A 100 -4.86 11.79 -4.53
N ASN A 101 -4.60 12.92 -3.83
CA ASN A 101 -5.56 14.02 -3.72
C ASN A 101 -5.92 14.56 -5.11
N ILE A 102 -4.91 14.86 -5.93
CA ILE A 102 -5.12 15.37 -7.30
C ILE A 102 -5.87 14.36 -8.18
N LYS A 103 -5.56 13.06 -8.09
CA LYS A 103 -6.25 12.00 -8.82
C LYS A 103 -7.74 11.94 -8.46
N ILE A 104 -8.08 12.12 -7.19
CA ILE A 104 -9.46 12.16 -6.72
C ILE A 104 -10.16 13.43 -7.21
N ILE A 105 -9.49 14.59 -7.19
CA ILE A 105 -10.05 15.83 -7.75
C ILE A 105 -10.32 15.66 -9.26
N ARG A 106 -9.41 15.06 -10.03
CA ARG A 106 -9.65 14.72 -11.44
C ARG A 106 -10.86 13.78 -11.61
N THR A 107 -11.03 12.83 -10.70
CA THR A 107 -12.18 11.92 -10.68
C THR A 107 -13.48 12.67 -10.41
N PHE A 108 -13.46 13.64 -9.48
CA PHE A 108 -14.58 14.53 -9.20
C PHE A 108 -14.96 15.37 -10.43
N PHE A 109 -13.99 15.95 -11.15
CA PHE A 109 -14.27 16.69 -12.39
C PHE A 109 -14.88 15.80 -13.48
N ASN A 110 -14.40 14.56 -13.61
CA ASN A 110 -14.99 13.62 -14.56
C ASN A 110 -16.44 13.25 -14.17
N TYR A 111 -16.72 13.14 -12.86
CA TYR A 111 -18.08 12.97 -12.36
C TYR A 111 -18.96 14.19 -12.70
N LEU A 112 -18.44 15.40 -12.50
CA LEU A 112 -19.16 16.63 -12.91
C LEU A 112 -19.54 16.58 -14.39
N LYS A 113 -18.60 16.18 -15.25
CA LYS A 113 -18.80 16.12 -16.70
C LYS A 113 -19.78 15.03 -17.13
N ASN A 114 -19.63 13.81 -16.61
CA ASN A 114 -20.26 12.62 -17.17
C ASN A 114 -21.54 12.18 -16.44
N ASP A 115 -21.69 12.52 -15.16
CA ASP A 115 -22.79 12.02 -14.33
C ASP A 115 -23.82 13.12 -14.01
N ILE A 116 -23.46 14.40 -14.12
CA ILE A 116 -24.36 15.55 -13.83
C ILE A 116 -24.39 16.59 -14.96
N ASP A 117 -23.81 16.28 -16.12
CA ASP A 117 -23.77 17.13 -17.32
C ASP A 117 -23.22 18.55 -17.11
N PHE A 118 -22.29 18.70 -16.16
CA PHE A 118 -21.62 19.96 -15.88
C PHE A 118 -20.32 20.06 -16.69
N GLN A 119 -20.32 20.87 -17.75
CA GLN A 119 -19.13 21.05 -18.58
C GLN A 119 -18.01 21.78 -17.81
N THR A 120 -16.94 21.06 -17.50
CA THR A 120 -15.82 21.57 -16.71
C THR A 120 -14.75 22.29 -17.52
N GLY A 121 -14.84 22.30 -18.86
CA GLY A 121 -13.77 22.84 -19.73
C GLY A 121 -12.50 21.99 -19.76
N ASP A 122 -12.58 20.75 -19.27
CA ASP A 122 -11.47 19.81 -19.14
C ASP A 122 -10.26 20.37 -18.34
N PHE A 123 -10.49 21.34 -17.45
CA PHE A 123 -9.44 21.97 -16.64
C PHE A 123 -8.69 20.98 -15.74
N GLN A 124 -9.29 19.82 -15.43
CA GLN A 124 -8.63 18.74 -14.69
C GLN A 124 -7.41 18.14 -15.41
N ARG A 125 -7.26 18.39 -16.72
CA ARG A 125 -6.06 18.02 -17.50
C ARG A 125 -4.84 18.89 -17.16
N LEU A 126 -5.05 20.05 -16.53
CA LEU A 126 -3.97 20.93 -16.08
C LEU A 126 -3.28 20.41 -14.81
N PHE A 127 -3.85 19.40 -14.14
CA PHE A 127 -3.36 18.91 -12.87
C PHE A 127 -2.40 17.73 -13.06
N TYR A 128 -1.15 17.92 -12.66
CA TYR A 128 -0.17 16.83 -12.67
C TYR A 128 -0.37 15.92 -11.46
N VAL A 129 -0.47 14.63 -11.72
CA VAL A 129 -0.54 13.61 -10.67
C VAL A 129 0.87 13.09 -10.44
N ARG A 130 1.52 13.60 -9.40
CA ARG A 130 2.83 13.11 -8.99
C ARG A 130 2.73 11.73 -8.36
N ASN A 131 3.77 10.94 -8.51
CA ASN A 131 3.98 9.65 -7.88
C ASN A 131 5.45 9.56 -7.48
N GLU A 132 5.73 8.92 -6.36
CA GLU A 132 7.09 8.61 -5.92
C GLU A 132 7.23 7.09 -5.80
N GLU A 133 8.41 6.58 -6.14
CA GLU A 133 8.73 5.17 -5.98
C GLU A 133 9.39 4.91 -4.63
N ILE A 134 8.63 4.35 -3.69
CA ILE A 134 9.15 4.02 -2.35
C ILE A 134 9.86 2.68 -2.40
N GLU A 135 11.13 2.63 -2.03
CA GLU A 135 11.97 1.42 -1.98
C GLU A 135 11.30 0.21 -1.31
N ILE A 136 11.59 -0.99 -1.82
CA ILE A 136 11.09 -2.25 -1.27
C ILE A 136 12.00 -2.65 -0.10
N LEU A 137 11.48 -2.49 1.11
CA LEU A 137 12.07 -3.07 2.32
C LEU A 137 11.44 -4.43 2.64
N VAL A 138 12.27 -5.46 2.75
CA VAL A 138 11.92 -6.87 3.03
C VAL A 138 12.94 -7.49 3.99
N LEU A 139 12.60 -8.62 4.62
CA LEU A 139 13.60 -9.42 5.32
C LEU A 139 14.53 -10.08 4.29
N SER A 140 15.81 -10.17 4.62
CA SER A 140 16.72 -11.07 3.89
C SER A 140 16.35 -12.54 4.18
N PRO A 141 16.78 -13.48 3.32
CA PRO A 141 16.60 -14.91 3.59
C PRO A 141 17.15 -15.33 4.97
N GLU A 142 18.29 -14.77 5.38
CA GLU A 142 18.95 -15.06 6.66
C GLU A 142 18.12 -14.53 7.84
N GLN A 143 17.60 -13.30 7.75
CA GLN A 143 16.73 -12.72 8.77
C GLN A 143 15.43 -13.53 8.93
N LEU A 144 14.84 -13.97 7.82
CA LEU A 144 13.66 -14.82 7.88
C LEU A 144 13.99 -16.19 8.50
N LYS A 145 15.10 -16.83 8.09
CA LYS A 145 15.58 -18.10 8.64
C LYS A 145 15.86 -18.00 10.15
N PHE A 146 16.43 -16.88 10.60
CA PHE A 146 16.63 -16.58 12.02
C PHE A 146 15.30 -16.57 12.79
N LEU A 147 14.29 -15.85 12.30
CA LEU A 147 12.97 -15.79 12.97
C LEU A 147 12.24 -17.14 13.00
N ILE A 148 12.48 -18.00 12.00
CA ILE A 148 11.90 -19.35 11.93
C ILE A 148 12.57 -20.28 12.93
N HIS A 149 13.90 -20.32 13.00
CA HIS A 149 14.63 -21.44 13.63
C HIS A 149 15.32 -21.11 14.96
N ASN A 150 15.56 -19.84 15.30
CA ASN A 150 16.32 -19.50 16.50
C ASN A 150 15.47 -19.65 17.78
N LYS A 151 15.65 -20.78 18.49
CA LYS A 151 14.91 -21.11 19.72
C LYS A 151 15.30 -20.21 20.90
N GLY A 152 16.58 -19.90 21.09
CA GLY A 152 17.03 -19.03 22.19
C GLY A 152 16.47 -17.61 22.07
N PHE A 153 16.40 -17.08 20.85
CA PHE A 153 15.68 -15.83 20.58
C PHE A 153 14.19 -15.95 20.90
N GLU A 154 13.53 -17.03 20.45
CA GLU A 154 12.12 -17.25 20.75
C GLU A 154 11.86 -17.30 22.25
N GLU A 155 12.66 -18.03 23.02
CA GLU A 155 12.54 -18.17 24.48
C GLU A 155 12.53 -16.82 25.20
N GLY A 156 13.37 -15.87 24.75
CA GLY A 156 13.45 -14.50 25.26
C GLY A 156 12.28 -13.58 24.90
N LEU A 157 11.30 -14.04 24.12
CA LEU A 157 10.10 -13.29 23.78
C LEU A 157 8.95 -13.55 24.77
N THR A 158 8.18 -12.50 25.08
CA THR A 158 6.92 -12.65 25.80
C THR A 158 5.90 -13.42 24.97
N SER A 159 4.90 -14.05 25.60
CA SER A 159 3.85 -14.80 24.90
C SER A 159 3.12 -14.00 23.82
N SER A 160 2.94 -12.68 24.03
CA SER A 160 2.38 -11.78 23.02
C SER A 160 3.31 -11.64 21.81
N LEU A 161 4.61 -11.40 22.04
CA LEU A 161 5.59 -11.25 20.96
C LEU A 161 5.82 -12.57 20.21
N LYS A 162 5.85 -13.72 20.90
CA LYS A 162 5.91 -15.06 20.28
C LYS A 162 4.77 -15.24 19.28
N ARG A 163 3.53 -14.97 19.71
CA ARG A 163 2.35 -15.07 18.83
C ARG A 163 2.45 -14.13 17.61
N ILE A 164 2.95 -12.91 17.79
CA ILE A 164 3.07 -11.96 16.67
C ILE A 164 4.21 -12.37 15.73
N LYS A 165 5.33 -12.90 16.25
CA LYS A 165 6.42 -13.50 15.47
C LYS A 165 5.88 -14.64 14.61
N ASP A 166 5.11 -15.56 15.20
CA ASP A 166 4.51 -16.70 14.49
C ASP A 166 3.61 -16.22 13.34
N ILE A 167 2.72 -15.26 13.60
CA ILE A 167 1.86 -14.67 12.55
C ILE A 167 2.69 -13.99 11.46
N PHE A 168 3.76 -13.29 11.85
CA PHE A 168 4.66 -12.60 10.92
C PHE A 168 5.39 -13.57 10.00
N VAL A 169 5.99 -14.63 10.56
CA VAL A 169 6.65 -15.72 9.82
C VAL A 169 5.63 -16.40 8.90
N PHE A 170 4.44 -16.73 9.39
CA PHE A 170 3.37 -17.33 8.58
C PHE A 170 2.99 -16.42 7.40
N GLY A 171 2.91 -15.10 7.60
CA GLY A 171 2.66 -14.14 6.53
C GLY A 171 3.83 -14.01 5.54
N CYS A 172 5.08 -14.03 6.01
CA CYS A 172 6.29 -14.08 5.18
C CYS A 172 6.38 -15.37 4.34
N THR A 173 5.67 -16.41 4.75
CA THR A 173 5.65 -17.70 4.04
C THR A 173 4.53 -17.77 3.01
N THR A 174 3.32 -17.34 3.41
CA THR A 174 2.11 -17.49 2.61
C THR A 174 1.82 -16.30 1.69
N GLY A 175 2.49 -15.16 1.88
CA GLY A 175 2.30 -13.96 1.06
C GLY A 175 0.92 -13.31 1.21
N LEU A 176 0.16 -13.68 2.23
CA LEU A 176 -1.19 -13.17 2.47
C LEU A 176 -1.18 -11.71 2.93
N ARG A 177 -2.27 -10.99 2.64
CA ARG A 177 -2.50 -9.67 3.22
C ARG A 177 -2.83 -9.82 4.69
N PHE A 178 -2.41 -8.86 5.50
CA PHE A 178 -2.75 -8.78 6.93
C PHE A 178 -4.23 -9.09 7.21
N SER A 179 -5.14 -8.43 6.49
CA SER A 179 -6.59 -8.64 6.66
C SER A 179 -7.06 -10.04 6.30
N ASP A 180 -6.40 -10.72 5.35
CA ASP A 180 -6.77 -12.07 4.93
C ASP A 180 -6.28 -13.11 5.98
N ILE A 181 -5.11 -12.89 6.60
CA ILE A 181 -4.57 -13.76 7.67
C ILE A 181 -5.53 -13.84 8.87
N PHE A 182 -6.06 -12.71 9.33
CA PHE A 182 -6.98 -12.68 10.49
C PHE A 182 -8.43 -13.12 10.16
N LEU A 183 -8.67 -13.62 8.95
CA LEU A 183 -9.93 -14.25 8.55
C LEU A 183 -9.78 -15.77 8.38
N LEU A 184 -8.58 -16.32 8.56
CA LEU A 184 -8.34 -17.75 8.45
C LEU A 184 -9.07 -18.53 9.54
N THR A 185 -9.69 -19.63 9.14
CA THR A 185 -10.38 -20.62 9.97
C THR A 185 -9.82 -22.01 9.66
N ASN A 186 -10.17 -23.04 10.45
CA ASN A 186 -9.72 -24.41 10.17
C ASN A 186 -10.13 -24.89 8.77
N LYS A 187 -11.25 -24.41 8.23
CA LYS A 187 -11.72 -24.73 6.87
C LYS A 187 -10.76 -24.30 5.77
N ASN A 188 -9.83 -23.39 6.06
CA ASN A 188 -8.83 -22.95 5.10
C ASN A 188 -7.63 -23.90 5.03
N PHE A 189 -7.45 -24.80 5.99
CA PHE A 189 -6.33 -25.71 6.07
C PHE A 189 -6.80 -27.12 5.71
N GLU A 190 -6.21 -27.69 4.66
CA GLU A 190 -6.56 -29.00 4.15
C GLU A 190 -5.35 -29.92 4.21
N GLN A 191 -5.52 -31.05 4.88
CA GLN A 191 -4.52 -32.11 4.91
C GLN A 191 -4.83 -33.08 3.76
N GLN A 192 -3.86 -33.29 2.87
CA GLN A 192 -3.92 -34.26 1.78
C GLN A 192 -2.75 -35.21 1.91
N LYS A 193 -3.02 -36.46 2.32
CA LYS A 193 -1.97 -37.43 2.70
C LYS A 193 -1.05 -36.81 3.77
N ASP A 194 0.24 -36.69 3.48
CA ASP A 194 1.26 -36.14 4.38
C ASP A 194 1.44 -34.61 4.21
N ASP A 195 0.84 -34.01 3.19
CA ASP A 195 0.99 -32.59 2.89
C ASP A 195 -0.17 -31.74 3.45
N TRP A 196 0.15 -30.52 3.86
CA TRP A 196 -0.85 -29.50 4.22
C TRP A 196 -0.90 -28.38 3.20
N TYR A 197 -2.13 -27.94 2.91
CA TYR A 197 -2.38 -26.85 1.99
C TYR A 197 -3.29 -25.79 2.61
N LEU A 198 -3.07 -24.54 2.21
CA LEU A 198 -3.89 -23.39 2.56
C LEU A 198 -4.76 -23.00 1.35
N LYS A 199 -6.08 -23.16 1.48
CA LYS A 199 -7.11 -22.73 0.52
C LYS A 199 -7.80 -21.47 1.03
N LEU A 200 -7.74 -20.39 0.25
CA LEU A 200 -8.48 -19.17 0.57
C LEU A 200 -8.87 -18.36 -0.66
N LYS A 201 -9.93 -17.56 -0.50
CA LYS A 201 -10.34 -16.53 -1.46
C LYS A 201 -10.06 -15.16 -0.87
N SER A 202 -9.16 -14.38 -1.47
CA SER A 202 -8.78 -13.06 -0.92
C SER A 202 -9.98 -12.11 -0.84
N LYS A 203 -10.13 -11.40 0.28
CA LYS A 203 -11.22 -10.44 0.46
C LYS A 203 -11.16 -9.30 -0.55
N LYS A 204 -9.95 -8.81 -0.86
CA LYS A 204 -9.74 -7.62 -1.70
C LYS A 204 -9.85 -7.91 -3.18
N THR A 205 -9.17 -8.96 -3.65
CA THR A 205 -9.05 -9.29 -5.08
C THR A 205 -9.99 -10.40 -5.54
N LYS A 206 -10.64 -11.12 -4.60
CA LYS A 206 -11.51 -12.27 -4.88
C LYS A 206 -10.79 -13.44 -5.59
N THR A 207 -9.46 -13.39 -5.65
CA THR A 207 -8.60 -14.44 -6.20
C THR A 207 -8.54 -15.63 -5.25
N PHE A 208 -8.63 -16.84 -5.81
CA PHE A 208 -8.37 -18.07 -5.07
C PHE A 208 -6.87 -18.35 -5.03
N SER A 209 -6.39 -18.73 -3.85
CA SER A 209 -5.00 -19.11 -3.61
C SER A 209 -4.99 -20.51 -3.00
N TYR A 210 -4.10 -21.34 -3.52
CA TYR A 210 -3.82 -22.68 -3.03
C TYR A 210 -2.32 -22.81 -2.79
N ILE A 211 -1.91 -22.95 -1.54
CA ILE A 211 -0.51 -22.81 -1.13
C ILE A 211 -0.12 -24.04 -0.31
N LYS A 212 0.88 -24.80 -0.75
CA LYS A 212 1.48 -25.87 0.06
C LYS A 212 2.21 -25.23 1.25
N LEU A 213 1.95 -25.74 2.46
CA LEU A 213 2.54 -25.21 3.69
C LEU A 213 3.77 -26.03 4.08
N PRO A 214 4.90 -25.39 4.44
CA PRO A 214 6.03 -26.07 5.05
C PRO A 214 5.77 -26.39 6.53
N ASP A 215 6.53 -27.34 7.08
CA ASP A 215 6.36 -27.85 8.45
C ASP A 215 6.33 -26.77 9.52
N TYR A 216 7.17 -25.75 9.41
CA TYR A 216 7.18 -24.65 10.39
C TYR A 216 5.92 -23.77 10.30
N ALA A 217 5.27 -23.66 9.14
CA ALA A 217 4.00 -22.97 9.00
C ALA A 217 2.84 -23.84 9.54
N ILE A 218 2.95 -25.16 9.37
CA ILE A 218 2.02 -26.14 9.94
C ILE A 218 2.10 -26.11 11.47
N SER A 219 3.30 -26.07 12.06
CA SER A 219 3.46 -26.00 13.52
C SER A 219 2.89 -24.72 14.10
N ILE A 220 3.06 -23.57 13.43
CA ILE A 220 2.42 -22.29 13.78
C ILE A 220 0.89 -22.44 13.76
N TYR A 221 0.34 -23.05 12.71
CA TYR A 221 -1.09 -23.32 12.61
C TYR A 221 -1.57 -24.21 13.76
N GLN A 222 -0.90 -25.34 14.02
CA GLN A 222 -1.28 -26.31 15.05
C GLN A 222 -1.25 -25.68 16.45
N LYS A 223 -0.23 -24.86 16.76
CA LYS A 223 -0.12 -24.09 18.01
C LYS A 223 -1.27 -23.09 18.20
N ALA A 224 -1.76 -22.52 17.11
CA ALA A 224 -2.85 -21.53 17.12
C ALA A 224 -4.24 -22.15 16.84
N LYS A 225 -4.33 -23.47 16.60
CA LYS A 225 -5.53 -24.13 16.09
C LYS A 225 -6.71 -23.98 17.05
N PRO A 226 -7.83 -23.37 16.62
CA PRO A 226 -9.02 -23.27 17.44
C PRO A 226 -9.72 -24.63 17.55
N LYS A 227 -10.39 -24.86 18.68
CA LYS A 227 -11.18 -26.08 18.93
C LYS A 227 -12.33 -26.26 17.93
N THR A 228 -12.92 -25.16 17.47
CA THR A 228 -14.07 -25.18 16.54
C THR A 228 -13.63 -24.90 15.11
N ASN A 229 -14.30 -25.51 14.14
CA ASN A 229 -13.95 -25.35 12.73
C ASN A 229 -14.17 -23.94 12.18
N ASN A 230 -15.13 -23.20 12.74
CA ASN A 230 -15.40 -21.80 12.39
C ASN A 230 -14.60 -20.79 13.23
N GLY A 231 -13.82 -21.26 14.20
CA GLY A 231 -12.95 -20.40 15.00
C GLY A 231 -11.87 -19.76 14.13
N LEU A 232 -11.53 -18.51 14.44
CA LEU A 232 -10.39 -17.83 13.81
C LEU A 232 -9.10 -18.46 14.30
N VAL A 233 -8.20 -18.81 13.38
CA VAL A 233 -6.89 -19.38 13.69
C VAL A 233 -6.03 -18.37 14.44
N PHE A 234 -5.95 -17.14 13.94
CA PHE A 234 -5.19 -16.08 14.57
C PHE A 234 -6.11 -15.09 15.30
N LYS A 235 -5.85 -14.89 16.59
CA LYS A 235 -6.56 -13.89 17.41
C LYS A 235 -6.39 -12.49 16.82
N LYS A 236 -7.49 -11.78 16.61
CA LYS A 236 -7.50 -10.42 16.04
C LYS A 236 -6.61 -9.45 16.84
N ILE A 237 -5.99 -8.54 16.12
CA ILE A 237 -5.21 -7.43 16.67
C ILE A 237 -5.32 -6.22 15.75
N ALA A 238 -5.36 -5.02 16.33
CA ALA A 238 -5.33 -3.79 15.56
C ALA A 238 -4.01 -3.68 14.77
N LEU A 239 -4.08 -3.22 13.52
CA LEU A 239 -2.91 -3.09 12.64
C LEU A 239 -1.78 -2.25 13.27
N ILE A 240 -2.14 -1.17 13.98
CA ILE A 240 -1.18 -0.29 14.67
C ILE A 240 -0.41 -1.07 15.73
N ASN A 241 -1.11 -1.86 16.56
CA ASN A 241 -0.50 -2.67 17.61
C ASN A 241 0.32 -3.83 17.04
N PHE A 242 -0.15 -4.46 15.96
CA PHE A 242 0.63 -5.48 15.26
C PHE A 242 1.96 -4.89 14.77
N ASN A 243 1.93 -3.75 14.08
CA ASN A 243 3.13 -3.08 13.61
C ASN A 243 4.04 -2.66 14.77
N LYS A 244 3.49 -2.15 15.89
CA LYS A 244 4.29 -1.81 17.08
C LYS A 244 5.04 -3.04 17.63
N HIS A 245 4.38 -4.19 17.73
CA HIS A 245 5.03 -5.44 18.14
C HIS A 245 6.10 -5.90 17.13
N LEU A 246 5.86 -5.76 15.82
CA LEU A 246 6.87 -6.11 14.81
C LEU A 246 8.16 -5.30 14.96
N LYS A 247 8.06 -4.00 15.24
CA LYS A 247 9.24 -3.16 15.50
C LYS A 247 10.00 -3.64 16.73
N SER A 248 9.29 -3.97 17.81
CA SER A 248 9.89 -4.52 19.04
C SER A 248 10.55 -5.89 18.81
N ILE A 249 9.94 -6.77 17.99
CA ILE A 249 10.56 -8.04 17.59
C ILE A 249 11.83 -7.80 16.80
N GLY A 250 11.80 -6.89 15.82
CA GLY A 250 12.98 -6.53 15.03
C GLY A 250 14.11 -5.95 15.88
N GLU A 251 13.79 -5.09 16.84
CA GLU A 251 14.76 -4.53 17.78
C GLU A 251 15.39 -5.62 18.66
N LYS A 252 14.59 -6.53 19.22
CA LYS A 252 15.10 -7.67 20.00
C LYS A 252 15.90 -8.67 19.16
N ALA A 253 15.60 -8.78 17.87
CA ALA A 253 16.35 -9.60 16.91
C ALA A 253 17.63 -8.92 16.40
N ASN A 254 17.95 -7.72 16.92
CA ASN A 254 19.05 -6.88 16.48
C ASN A 254 18.99 -6.49 14.99
N PHE A 255 17.79 -6.37 14.42
CA PHE A 255 17.58 -5.86 13.07
C PHE A 255 17.62 -4.32 13.08
N THR A 256 18.72 -3.78 13.61
CA THR A 256 18.91 -2.36 13.92
C THR A 256 19.79 -1.64 12.90
N ALA A 257 20.25 -2.36 11.86
CA ALA A 257 21.06 -1.82 10.79
C ALA A 257 20.39 -0.56 10.20
N PRO A 258 21.18 0.51 9.96
CA PRO A 258 20.65 1.72 9.38
C PRO A 258 20.19 1.46 7.94
N ILE A 259 19.10 2.10 7.55
CA ILE A 259 18.59 2.03 6.18
C ILE A 259 18.52 3.42 5.57
N GLU A 260 18.85 3.51 4.29
CA GLU A 260 18.49 4.68 3.50
C GLU A 260 16.97 4.64 3.26
N PHE A 261 16.30 5.76 3.51
CA PHE A 261 14.87 5.89 3.28
C PHE A 261 14.60 7.29 2.74
N SER A 262 14.33 7.36 1.44
CA SER A 262 14.04 8.61 0.75
C SER A 262 12.55 8.78 0.50
N ARG A 263 12.13 10.04 0.45
CA ARG A 263 10.78 10.44 0.06
C ARG A 263 10.87 11.65 -0.85
N GLU A 264 9.96 11.76 -1.80
CA GLU A 264 9.98 12.86 -2.76
C GLU A 264 8.96 13.94 -2.37
N LYS A 265 9.39 15.19 -2.56
CA LYS A 265 8.51 16.36 -2.54
C LYS A 265 8.75 17.15 -3.82
N GLN A 266 7.69 17.32 -4.61
CA GLN A 266 7.72 18.04 -5.87
C GLN A 266 8.71 17.43 -6.89
N GLY A 267 8.91 16.10 -6.86
CA GLY A 267 9.87 15.38 -7.70
C GLY A 267 11.33 15.55 -7.28
N PHE A 268 11.60 16.21 -6.16
CA PHE A 268 12.94 16.26 -5.57
C PHE A 268 13.02 15.25 -4.44
N THR A 269 14.02 14.39 -4.51
CA THR A 269 14.34 13.42 -3.46
C THR A 269 14.82 14.16 -2.23
N LYS A 270 14.00 14.17 -1.17
CA LYS A 270 14.46 14.63 0.13
C LYS A 270 15.20 13.47 0.79
N ASN A 271 16.51 13.41 0.55
CA ASN A 271 17.38 12.54 1.33
C ASN A 271 17.46 13.09 2.74
N ASN A 272 17.29 12.25 3.77
CA ASN A 272 17.56 12.64 5.16
C ASN A 272 19.06 12.92 5.44
N LYS A 273 19.89 13.05 4.39
CA LYS A 273 21.34 13.30 4.47
C LYS A 273 21.68 14.72 4.94
N SER A 274 20.77 15.69 4.81
CA SER A 274 20.99 17.05 5.30
C SER A 274 20.32 17.26 6.67
N SER A 275 21.15 17.44 7.70
CA SER A 275 20.82 17.89 9.07
C SER A 275 20.32 16.80 10.05
N ALA A 276 21.24 16.02 10.65
CA ALA A 276 21.16 15.40 12.00
C ALA A 276 19.84 14.75 12.50
N LYS A 277 18.86 14.45 11.63
CA LYS A 277 17.52 14.03 12.05
C LYS A 277 17.17 12.64 11.53
N ILE A 278 17.42 11.68 12.41
CA ILE A 278 16.86 10.31 12.45
C ILE A 278 17.26 9.45 11.24
N GLN A 279 18.41 8.78 11.37
CA GLN A 279 18.69 7.59 10.58
C GLN A 279 17.69 6.50 11.01
N TYR A 280 16.84 6.06 10.09
CA TYR A 280 15.91 4.98 10.39
C TYR A 280 16.68 3.67 10.48
N ARG A 281 16.36 2.86 11.49
CA ARG A 281 16.81 1.47 11.56
C ARG A 281 15.85 0.59 10.79
N PHE A 282 16.32 -0.57 10.35
CA PHE A 282 15.49 -1.56 9.66
C PHE A 282 14.22 -1.91 10.47
N CYS A 283 14.37 -2.20 11.77
CA CYS A 283 13.25 -2.51 12.66
C CYS A 283 12.20 -1.39 12.74
N ASP A 284 12.58 -0.11 12.61
CA ASP A 284 11.66 1.03 12.72
C ASP A 284 10.64 1.08 11.57
N LYS A 285 10.94 0.40 10.45
CA LYS A 285 10.08 0.29 9.27
C LYS A 285 9.36 -1.05 9.17
N MET A 286 9.56 -1.96 10.13
CA MET A 286 8.82 -3.22 10.17
C MET A 286 7.32 -3.01 10.27
N SER A 287 6.58 -3.66 9.38
CA SER A 287 5.12 -3.54 9.26
C SER A 287 4.51 -4.78 8.64
N SER A 288 3.19 -4.94 8.78
CA SER A 288 2.46 -6.08 8.23
C SER A 288 2.60 -6.22 6.71
N HIS A 289 2.83 -5.14 5.98
CA HIS A 289 3.04 -5.20 4.53
C HIS A 289 4.37 -5.88 4.17
N MET A 290 5.37 -5.87 5.07
CA MET A 290 6.63 -6.56 4.84
C MET A 290 6.43 -8.07 4.69
N MET A 291 5.49 -8.69 5.41
CA MET A 291 5.18 -10.12 5.27
C MET A 291 5.02 -10.53 3.81
N ARG A 292 4.12 -9.83 3.11
CA ARG A 292 3.81 -10.12 1.72
C ARG A 292 4.95 -9.76 0.78
N ARG A 293 5.68 -8.67 1.04
CA ARG A 293 6.82 -8.28 0.21
C ARG A 293 7.93 -9.32 0.31
N THR A 294 8.30 -9.71 1.54
CA THR A 294 9.28 -10.76 1.83
C THR A 294 8.89 -12.06 1.16
N ALA A 295 7.63 -12.51 1.29
CA ALA A 295 7.18 -13.74 0.63
C ALA A 295 7.41 -13.71 -0.88
N ILE A 296 7.03 -12.61 -1.55
CA ILE A 296 7.18 -12.48 -3.00
C ILE A 296 8.65 -12.43 -3.40
N THR A 297 9.46 -11.60 -2.75
CA THR A 297 10.88 -11.46 -3.09
C THR A 297 11.64 -12.75 -2.80
N THR A 298 11.38 -13.42 -1.68
CA THR A 298 12.02 -14.70 -1.35
C THR A 298 11.67 -15.78 -2.36
N LEU A 299 10.40 -15.91 -2.76
CA LEU A 299 10.01 -16.90 -3.79
C LEU A 299 10.71 -16.64 -5.13
N LEU A 300 10.81 -15.36 -5.55
CA LEU A 300 11.49 -14.98 -6.79
C LEU A 300 13.01 -15.23 -6.71
N ILE A 301 13.65 -14.82 -5.61
CA ILE A 301 15.08 -15.03 -5.38
C ILE A 301 15.43 -16.52 -5.38
N LEU A 302 14.54 -17.38 -4.86
CA LEU A 302 14.71 -18.83 -4.85
C LEU A 302 14.26 -19.50 -6.17
N GLY A 303 14.07 -18.72 -7.24
CA GLY A 303 13.85 -19.25 -8.59
C GLY A 303 12.41 -19.64 -8.94
N MET A 304 11.41 -19.30 -8.11
CA MET A 304 10.02 -19.58 -8.46
C MET A 304 9.56 -18.72 -9.65
N PRO A 305 8.98 -19.32 -10.72
CA PRO A 305 8.50 -18.57 -11.87
C PRO A 305 7.52 -17.44 -11.52
N GLU A 306 7.71 -16.26 -12.11
CA GLU A 306 6.92 -15.06 -11.80
C GLU A 306 5.42 -15.27 -11.85
N HIS A 307 4.92 -15.97 -12.86
CA HIS A 307 3.49 -16.19 -13.05
C HIS A 307 2.88 -17.02 -11.91
N LEU A 308 3.64 -17.94 -11.30
CA LEU A 308 3.23 -18.67 -10.10
C LEU A 308 3.24 -17.77 -8.87
N VAL A 309 4.27 -16.96 -8.69
CA VAL A 309 4.35 -15.99 -7.58
C VAL A 309 3.22 -14.94 -7.67
N ARG A 310 2.85 -14.51 -8.89
CA ARG A 310 1.68 -13.64 -9.14
C ARG A 310 0.38 -14.31 -8.72
N LYS A 311 0.18 -15.60 -9.00
CA LYS A 311 -0.99 -16.39 -8.56
C LYS A 311 -1.03 -16.52 -7.03
N ILE A 312 0.07 -16.89 -6.40
CA ILE A 312 0.17 -17.05 -4.93
C ILE A 312 -0.13 -15.72 -4.24
N SER A 313 0.54 -14.66 -4.68
CA SER A 313 0.31 -13.34 -4.12
C SER A 313 -1.06 -12.79 -4.52
N GLY A 314 -1.66 -13.13 -5.66
CA GLY A 314 -2.91 -12.53 -6.12
C GLY A 314 -2.70 -11.11 -6.65
N HIS A 315 -1.62 -10.92 -7.40
CA HIS A 315 -1.40 -9.76 -8.25
C HIS A 315 -1.97 -10.02 -9.64
N SER A 316 -2.50 -8.98 -10.29
CA SER A 316 -2.90 -9.07 -11.68
C SER A 316 -1.67 -9.22 -12.59
N TYR A 317 -1.88 -9.82 -13.76
CA TYR A 317 -0.82 -10.01 -14.75
C TYR A 317 -0.08 -8.68 -15.07
N ASN A 318 -0.82 -7.62 -15.40
CA ASN A 318 -0.26 -6.29 -15.73
C ASN A 318 0.04 -5.38 -14.51
N SER A 319 0.40 -5.96 -13.36
CA SER A 319 0.63 -5.20 -12.14
C SER A 319 2.02 -4.53 -12.12
N ASN A 320 2.12 -3.23 -12.40
CA ASN A 320 3.37 -2.47 -12.25
C ASN A 320 3.99 -2.61 -10.85
N SER A 321 3.15 -2.70 -9.80
CA SER A 321 3.65 -2.89 -8.43
C SER A 321 4.33 -4.25 -8.21
N PHE A 322 4.05 -5.26 -9.04
CA PHE A 322 4.69 -6.57 -8.93
C PHE A 322 6.06 -6.57 -9.59
N ASN A 323 6.21 -5.90 -10.73
CA ASN A 323 7.48 -5.79 -11.45
C ASN A 323 8.59 -5.21 -10.56
N ARG A 324 8.23 -4.37 -9.60
CA ARG A 324 9.16 -3.87 -8.57
C ARG A 324 9.82 -4.98 -7.75
N TYR A 325 9.10 -6.06 -7.44
CA TYR A 325 9.68 -7.22 -6.73
C TYR A 325 10.59 -8.03 -7.65
N VAL A 326 10.30 -8.08 -8.95
CA VAL A 326 11.15 -8.74 -9.95
C VAL A 326 12.47 -8.01 -10.06
N HIS A 327 12.45 -6.68 -10.21
CA HIS A 327 13.68 -5.87 -10.23
C HIS A 327 14.48 -6.03 -8.94
N TYR A 328 13.82 -6.03 -7.78
CA TYR A 328 14.50 -6.27 -6.50
C TYR A 328 15.19 -7.65 -6.47
N ALA A 329 14.48 -8.71 -6.89
CA ALA A 329 15.03 -10.06 -6.92
C ALA A 329 16.21 -10.17 -7.90
N GLN A 330 16.12 -9.54 -9.08
CA GLN A 330 17.21 -9.49 -10.05
C GLN A 330 18.45 -8.82 -9.46
N SER A 331 18.31 -7.63 -8.87
CA SER A 331 19.44 -6.93 -8.23
C SER A 331 20.04 -7.70 -7.06
N TYR A 332 19.26 -8.56 -6.39
CA TYR A 332 19.79 -9.47 -5.38
C TYR A 332 20.59 -10.61 -6.03
N MET A 333 20.05 -11.26 -7.07
CA MET A 333 20.74 -12.31 -7.81
C MET A 333 22.06 -11.82 -8.41
N ASP A 334 22.07 -10.63 -9.00
CA ASP A 334 23.28 -10.04 -9.59
C ASP A 334 24.41 -9.90 -8.56
N LYS A 335 24.07 -9.45 -7.33
CA LYS A 335 25.03 -9.34 -6.22
C LYS A 335 25.56 -10.69 -5.75
N GLU A 336 24.73 -11.72 -5.73
CA GLU A 336 25.18 -13.06 -5.35
C GLU A 336 26.04 -13.70 -6.45
N ILE A 337 25.72 -13.47 -7.72
CA ILE A 337 26.55 -13.90 -8.86
C ILE A 337 27.93 -13.23 -8.79
N GLU A 338 27.99 -11.92 -8.51
CA GLU A 338 29.24 -11.20 -8.36
C GLU A 338 30.14 -11.81 -7.28
N LYS A 339 29.58 -12.19 -6.12
CA LYS A 339 30.34 -12.89 -5.06
C LYS A 339 30.89 -14.24 -5.53
N VAL A 340 30.15 -14.97 -6.36
CA VAL A 340 30.61 -16.23 -6.95
C VAL A 340 31.75 -15.96 -7.91
N HIS A 341 31.62 -14.96 -8.79
CA HIS A 341 32.68 -14.59 -9.74
C HIS A 341 33.97 -14.18 -9.01
N VAL A 342 33.89 -13.33 -7.98
CA VAL A 342 35.05 -12.91 -7.18
C VAL A 342 35.80 -14.13 -6.62
N LYS A 343 35.08 -15.12 -6.07
CA LYS A 343 35.69 -16.35 -5.55
C LYS A 343 36.33 -17.23 -6.62
N LEU A 344 35.85 -17.18 -7.86
CA LEU A 344 36.42 -17.91 -8.99
C LEU A 344 37.62 -17.17 -9.59
N GLU A 345 37.67 -15.84 -9.45
CA GLU A 345 38.77 -14.99 -9.95
C GLU A 345 39.95 -14.93 -8.96
N THR A 346 39.70 -15.09 -7.67
CA THR A 346 40.76 -15.22 -6.66
C THR A 346 41.26 -16.67 -6.62
N TYR A 347 42.48 -16.90 -7.08
CA TYR A 347 43.25 -18.09 -6.70
C TYR A 347 43.73 -17.90 -5.25
N ASP A 348 43.21 -18.70 -4.33
CA ASP A 348 43.79 -18.87 -2.99
C ASP A 348 45.10 -19.67 -3.05
#